data_AF-A0A957U5W6-F1
#
_entry.id   AF-A0A957U5W6-F1
#
_cell.length_a   1.000
_cell.length_b   1.000
_cell.length_c   1.000
_cell.angle_alpha   90.00
_cell.angle_beta   90.00
_cell.angle_gamma   90.00
#
_symmetry.space_group_name_H-M   'P 1'
#
loop_
_entity.id
_entity.type
_entity.pdbx_description
1 polymer ?
#
loop_
_entity_poly.entity_id
_entity_poly.type
_entity_poly.pdbx_seq_one_letter_code
_entity_poly.pdbx_strand_id
1 'polypeptide(L)'
;MSTTTPAAATISTSRIVQTWWPLAASWLIMTVELPMLAAVVARKDFPEIQLAAWGVVFPLALILASPVTMLLAASTTLSKDWAAYRALRRYMFVLAITLTGVHALLAFTPLFDLLVGQVIGVPAVVVEPARLGFRIMLPWSFALAYRRFHYGVLIRFGKTRAVTIGSVTRLAVDFVALTLFYFLLDLPGIAVAAATITAG
;
A
#
# COMPACT_ATOMS: atom_id res chain seq x y z
N MET A 1 -56.20 10.18 -12.40
CA MET A 1 -54.85 10.77 -12.36
C MET A 1 -53.87 9.71 -12.86
N SER A 2 -53.45 9.82 -14.12
CA SER A 2 -52.54 8.86 -14.75
C SER A 2 -51.10 9.31 -14.50
N THR A 3 -50.34 8.54 -13.74
CA THR A 3 -48.91 8.76 -13.49
C THR A 3 -48.13 8.28 -14.71
N THR A 4 -47.64 9.19 -15.55
CA THR A 4 -46.69 8.88 -16.61
C THR A 4 -45.32 8.64 -15.98
N THR A 5 -44.89 7.37 -15.92
CA THR A 5 -43.51 7.02 -15.61
C THR A 5 -42.60 7.63 -16.69
N PRO A 6 -41.55 8.42 -16.34
CA PRO A 6 -40.67 8.98 -17.35
C PRO A 6 -39.98 7.84 -18.11
N ALA A 7 -39.96 7.92 -19.44
CA ALA A 7 -39.20 7.00 -20.27
C ALA A 7 -37.72 7.04 -19.84
N ALA A 8 -37.14 5.88 -19.55
CA ALA A 8 -35.74 5.76 -19.15
C ALA A 8 -34.85 6.37 -20.24
N ALA A 9 -34.23 7.51 -19.95
CA ALA A 9 -33.31 8.15 -20.88
C ALA A 9 -32.19 7.16 -21.22
N THR A 10 -32.05 6.82 -22.51
CA THR A 10 -30.98 5.95 -23.00
C THR A 10 -29.65 6.64 -22.76
N ILE A 11 -28.91 6.19 -21.76
CA ILE A 11 -27.59 6.73 -21.42
C ILE A 11 -26.64 6.36 -22.57
N SER A 12 -26.11 7.37 -23.25
CA SER A 12 -25.12 7.14 -24.32
C SER A 12 -23.85 6.50 -23.74
N THR A 13 -23.37 5.43 -24.38
CA THR A 13 -22.10 4.75 -24.04
C THR A 13 -20.93 5.74 -23.98
N SER A 14 -20.93 6.75 -24.85
CA SER A 14 -19.91 7.82 -24.85
C SER A 14 -19.90 8.61 -23.53
N ARG A 15 -21.08 8.92 -22.98
CA ARG A 15 -21.22 9.61 -21.70
C ARG A 15 -20.79 8.73 -20.52
N ILE A 16 -21.06 7.42 -20.59
CA ILE A 16 -20.59 6.45 -19.60
C ILE A 16 -19.05 6.43 -19.61
N VAL A 17 -18.43 6.26 -20.78
CA VAL A 17 -16.97 6.20 -20.90
C VAL A 17 -16.31 7.48 -20.43
N GLN A 18 -16.79 8.67 -20.83
CA GLN A 18 -16.22 9.95 -20.37
C GLN A 18 -16.35 10.14 -18.85
N THR A 19 -17.42 9.62 -18.24
CA THR A 19 -17.63 9.73 -16.79
C THR A 19 -16.73 8.77 -16.01
N TRP A 20 -16.54 7.55 -16.51
CA TRP A 20 -15.81 6.49 -15.81
C TRP A 20 -14.31 6.47 -16.11
N TRP A 21 -13.88 7.00 -17.26
CA TRP A 21 -12.48 6.99 -17.68
C TRP A 21 -11.52 7.60 -16.65
N PRO A 22 -11.78 8.78 -16.03
CA PRO A 22 -10.88 9.35 -15.02
C PRO A 22 -10.78 8.49 -13.75
N LEU A 23 -11.87 7.81 -13.38
CA LEU A 23 -11.91 6.92 -12.23
C LEU A 23 -11.11 5.65 -12.50
N ALA A 24 -11.28 5.05 -13.68
CA ALA A 24 -10.51 3.91 -14.15
C ALA A 24 -9.01 4.25 -14.25
N ALA A 25 -8.66 5.41 -14.82
CA ALA A 25 -7.28 5.87 -14.91
C ALA A 25 -6.64 6.05 -13.53
N SER A 26 -7.35 6.61 -12.56
CA SER A 26 -6.86 6.74 -11.17
C SER A 26 -6.60 5.38 -10.52
N TRP A 27 -7.48 4.41 -10.76
CA TRP A 27 -7.28 3.03 -10.31
C TRP A 27 -6.08 2.38 -10.97
N LEU A 28 -5.93 2.51 -12.29
CA LEU A 28 -4.77 1.98 -13.02
C LEU A 28 -3.46 2.53 -12.46
N ILE A 29 -3.38 3.85 -12.26
CA ILE A 29 -2.22 4.52 -11.67
C ILE A 29 -1.87 3.93 -10.30
N MET A 30 -2.87 3.65 -9.45
CA MET A 30 -2.64 3.02 -8.14
C MET A 30 -2.13 1.57 -8.25
N THR A 31 -2.54 0.83 -9.28
CA THR A 31 -2.20 -0.59 -9.45
C THR A 31 -0.88 -0.86 -10.16
N VAL A 32 -0.34 0.11 -10.92
CA VAL A 32 0.90 -0.04 -11.71
C VAL A 32 2.12 -0.36 -10.86
N GLU A 33 2.12 0.04 -9.59
CA GLU A 33 3.22 -0.21 -8.65
C GLU A 33 3.58 -1.70 -8.53
N LEU A 34 2.59 -2.59 -8.37
CA LEU A 34 2.87 -4.01 -8.12
C LEU A 34 3.47 -4.72 -9.35
N PRO A 35 2.93 -4.56 -10.58
CA PRO A 35 3.57 -5.05 -11.80
C PRO A 35 4.96 -4.46 -12.02
N MET A 36 5.15 -3.17 -11.72
CA MET A 36 6.43 -2.49 -11.88
C MET A 36 7.51 -3.12 -10.98
N LEU A 37 7.19 -3.35 -9.71
CA LEU A 37 8.07 -4.04 -8.76
C LEU A 37 8.36 -5.47 -9.20
N ALA A 38 7.32 -6.24 -9.53
CA ALA A 38 7.47 -7.63 -9.99
C ALA A 38 8.35 -7.75 -11.24
N ALA A 39 8.23 -6.82 -12.19
CA ALA A 39 9.05 -6.81 -13.40
C ALA A 39 10.54 -6.59 -13.09
N VAL A 40 10.89 -5.83 -12.05
CA VAL A 40 12.28 -5.65 -11.63
C VAL A 40 12.80 -6.86 -10.87
N VAL A 41 11.99 -7.41 -9.96
CA VAL A 41 12.33 -8.64 -9.22
C VAL A 41 12.63 -9.79 -10.19
N ALA A 42 11.86 -9.91 -11.26
CA ALA A 42 12.04 -10.94 -12.30
C ALA A 42 13.32 -10.80 -13.14
N ARG A 43 14.01 -9.65 -13.08
CA ARG A 43 15.25 -9.37 -13.85
C ARG A 43 16.52 -9.44 -13.00
N LYS A 44 16.39 -9.71 -11.69
CA LYS A 44 17.51 -9.96 -10.77
C LYS A 44 17.76 -11.46 -10.62
N ASP A 45 18.85 -11.82 -9.96
CA ASP A 45 19.24 -13.21 -9.76
C ASP A 45 18.19 -14.03 -8.97
N PHE A 46 18.08 -15.30 -9.33
CA PHE A 46 17.13 -16.26 -8.75
C PHE A 46 15.67 -15.72 -8.76
N PRO A 47 15.15 -15.30 -9.93
CA PRO A 47 13.89 -14.56 -10.01
C PRO A 47 12.70 -15.33 -9.44
N GLU A 48 12.66 -16.65 -9.59
CA GLU A 48 11.61 -17.51 -9.02
C GLU A 48 11.56 -17.42 -7.49
N ILE A 49 12.72 -17.50 -6.83
CA ILE A 49 12.83 -17.41 -5.37
C ILE A 49 12.46 -16.00 -4.90
N GLN A 50 12.94 -14.97 -5.60
CA GLN A 50 12.69 -13.57 -5.24
C GLN A 50 11.22 -13.18 -5.43
N LEU A 51 10.57 -13.65 -6.51
CA LEU A 51 9.14 -13.43 -6.75
C LEU A 51 8.28 -14.20 -5.75
N ALA A 52 8.65 -15.45 -5.42
CA ALA A 52 7.96 -16.22 -4.38
C ALA A 52 8.05 -15.50 -3.02
N ALA A 53 9.23 -14.98 -2.67
CA ALA A 53 9.43 -14.20 -1.46
C ALA A 53 8.54 -12.94 -1.46
N TRP A 54 8.53 -12.18 -2.54
CA TRP A 54 7.70 -10.98 -2.66
C TRP A 54 6.20 -11.29 -2.54
N GLY A 55 5.77 -12.39 -3.16
CA GLY A 55 4.40 -12.90 -3.10
C GLY A 55 3.93 -13.30 -1.69
N VAL A 56 4.85 -13.53 -0.76
CA VAL A 56 4.52 -13.80 0.66
C VAL A 56 4.61 -12.51 1.48
N VAL A 57 5.70 -11.76 1.32
CA VAL A 57 6.02 -10.58 2.14
C VAL A 57 4.96 -9.48 1.99
N PHE A 58 4.59 -9.13 0.77
CA PHE A 58 3.68 -8.02 0.54
C PHE A 58 2.26 -8.30 1.10
N PRO A 59 1.64 -9.46 0.84
CA PRO A 59 0.37 -9.81 1.50
C PRO A 59 0.45 -9.91 3.02
N LEU A 60 1.54 -10.45 3.57
CA LEU A 60 1.74 -10.50 5.02
C LEU A 60 1.77 -9.07 5.62
N ALA A 61 2.49 -8.16 4.98
CA ALA A 61 2.51 -6.74 5.37
C ALA A 61 1.12 -6.09 5.24
N LEU A 62 0.34 -6.42 4.21
CA LEU A 62 -1.04 -5.95 4.05
C LEU A 62 -1.97 -6.45 5.16
N ILE A 63 -1.86 -7.71 5.58
CA ILE A 63 -2.65 -8.27 6.68
C ILE A 63 -2.38 -7.48 7.97
N LEU A 64 -1.11 -7.25 8.30
CA LEU A 64 -0.72 -6.43 9.45
C LEU A 64 -1.24 -5.00 9.34
N ALA A 65 -1.22 -4.43 8.14
CA ALA A 65 -1.68 -3.06 7.90
C ALA A 65 -3.21 -2.93 7.79
N SER A 66 -3.96 -4.04 7.70
CA SER A 66 -5.41 -4.01 7.51
C SER A 66 -6.17 -3.14 8.53
N PRO A 67 -5.85 -3.13 9.85
CA PRO A 67 -6.57 -2.29 10.81
C PRO A 67 -6.32 -0.79 10.55
N VAL A 68 -5.14 -0.47 10.02
CA VAL A 68 -4.71 0.89 9.68
C VAL A 68 -5.42 1.42 8.43
N THR A 69 -5.83 0.56 7.50
CA THR A 69 -6.48 1.01 6.25
C THR A 69 -7.76 1.80 6.50
N MET A 70 -8.49 1.46 7.57
CA MET A 70 -9.71 2.15 8.01
C MET A 70 -9.48 3.55 8.59
N LEU A 71 -8.23 3.92 8.90
CA LEU A 71 -7.92 5.30 9.32
C LEU A 71 -8.32 6.33 8.27
N LEU A 72 -8.32 5.97 6.99
CA LEU A 72 -8.80 6.84 5.91
C LEU A 72 -10.27 7.21 6.11
N ALA A 73 -11.14 6.20 6.30
CA ALA A 73 -12.57 6.41 6.50
C ALA A 73 -12.84 7.08 7.85
N ALA A 74 -12.17 6.62 8.92
CA ALA A 74 -12.32 7.18 10.26
C ALA A 74 -11.94 8.66 10.32
N SER A 75 -10.78 9.06 9.76
CA SER A 75 -10.36 10.45 9.77
C SER A 75 -11.19 11.33 8.83
N THR A 76 -11.71 10.78 7.73
CA THR A 76 -12.67 11.47 6.86
C THR A 76 -13.96 11.81 7.61
N THR A 77 -14.52 10.87 8.37
CA THR A 77 -15.83 11.07 9.00
C THR A 77 -15.75 11.78 10.35
N LEU A 78 -14.70 11.51 11.14
CA LEU A 78 -14.63 11.90 12.55
C LEU A 78 -13.79 13.16 12.82
N SER A 79 -12.95 13.62 11.88
CA SER A 79 -12.12 14.84 12.07
C SER A 79 -12.96 16.12 11.89
N LYS A 80 -13.88 16.36 12.81
CA LYS A 80 -14.85 17.47 12.73
C LYS A 80 -14.30 18.79 13.25
N ASP A 81 -13.44 18.74 14.26
CA ASP A 81 -12.83 19.88 14.91
C ASP A 81 -11.42 19.52 15.40
N TRP A 82 -10.74 20.48 16.04
CA TRP A 82 -9.37 20.29 16.54
C TRP A 82 -9.26 19.27 17.68
N ALA A 83 -10.28 19.14 18.53
CA ALA A 83 -10.27 18.16 19.61
C ALA A 83 -10.40 16.74 19.04
N ALA A 84 -11.33 16.53 18.11
CA ALA A 84 -11.51 15.27 17.40
C ALA A 84 -10.26 14.90 16.58
N TYR A 85 -9.65 15.87 15.88
CA TYR A 85 -8.39 15.66 15.15
C TYR A 85 -7.28 15.18 16.09
N ARG A 86 -7.07 15.83 17.24
CA ARG A 86 -6.03 15.43 18.20
C ARG A 86 -6.27 14.04 18.77
N ALA A 87 -7.53 13.71 19.08
CA ALA A 87 -7.91 12.39 19.57
C ALA A 87 -7.62 11.29 18.52
N LEU A 88 -8.02 11.51 17.26
CA LEU A 88 -7.78 10.58 16.16
C LEU A 88 -6.29 10.48 15.80
N ARG A 89 -5.54 11.59 15.88
CA ARG A 89 -4.09 11.60 15.68
C ARG A 89 -3.38 10.74 16.74
N ARG A 90 -3.79 10.85 18.01
CA ARG A 90 -3.26 10.00 19.10
C ARG A 90 -3.59 8.53 18.84
N TYR A 91 -4.84 8.23 18.47
CA TYR A 91 -5.26 6.87 18.10
C TYR A 91 -4.43 6.32 16.94
N MET A 92 -4.21 7.12 15.89
CA MET A 92 -3.36 6.76 14.76
C MET A 92 -1.94 6.39 15.20
N PHE A 93 -1.28 7.20 16.03
CA PHE A 93 0.07 6.88 16.50
C PHE A 93 0.11 5.62 17.36
N VAL A 94 -0.84 5.43 18.27
CA VAL A 94 -0.91 4.21 19.10
C VAL A 94 -1.06 2.99 18.21
N LEU A 95 -1.99 3.03 17.25
CA LEU A 95 -2.22 1.92 16.31
C LEU A 95 -0.99 1.67 15.42
N ALA A 96 -0.40 2.72 14.87
CA ALA A 96 0.77 2.64 13.99
C ALA A 96 1.98 2.06 14.71
N ILE A 97 2.29 2.54 15.92
CA ILE A 97 3.40 2.04 16.75
C ILE A 97 3.14 0.59 17.15
N THR A 98 1.92 0.25 17.57
CA THR A 98 1.57 -1.12 17.96
C THR A 98 1.77 -2.09 16.80
N LEU A 99 1.22 -1.79 15.62
CA LEU A 99 1.34 -2.67 14.45
C LEU A 99 2.76 -2.72 13.89
N THR A 100 3.49 -1.61 13.94
CA THR A 100 4.92 -1.59 13.59
C THR A 100 5.73 -2.43 14.58
N GLY A 101 5.38 -2.42 15.87
CA GLY A 101 5.96 -3.29 16.88
C GLY A 101 5.69 -4.77 16.61
N VAL A 102 4.45 -5.12 16.23
CA VAL A 102 4.10 -6.50 15.81
C VAL A 102 4.87 -6.90 14.55
N HIS A 103 4.99 -6.00 13.57
CA HIS A 103 5.82 -6.23 12.38
C HIS A 103 7.28 -6.48 12.78
N ALA A 104 7.89 -5.62 13.62
CA ALA A 104 9.26 -5.80 14.09
C ALA A 104 9.44 -7.13 14.84
N LEU A 105 8.51 -7.46 15.73
CA LEU A 105 8.52 -8.72 16.45
C LEU A 105 8.53 -9.91 15.49
N LEU A 106 7.66 -9.90 14.48
CA LEU A 106 7.64 -10.96 13.47
C LEU A 106 8.93 -10.97 12.62
N ALA A 107 9.43 -9.81 12.17
CA ALA A 107 10.55 -9.72 11.24
C ALA A 107 11.93 -10.06 11.86
N PHE A 108 12.12 -9.75 13.14
CA PHE A 108 13.42 -9.85 13.82
C PHE A 108 13.53 -11.00 14.82
N THR A 109 12.49 -11.82 14.98
CA THR A 109 12.50 -12.99 15.88
C THR A 109 12.28 -14.31 15.13
N PRO A 110 12.47 -15.47 15.79
CA PRO A 110 12.13 -16.79 15.22
C PRO A 110 10.64 -16.98 14.91
N LEU A 111 9.76 -16.05 15.32
CA LEU A 111 8.35 -16.09 14.95
C LEU A 111 8.13 -16.01 13.43
N PHE A 112 9.07 -15.39 12.69
CA PHE A 112 9.01 -15.42 11.23
C PHE A 112 9.11 -16.85 10.68
N ASP A 113 10.02 -17.68 11.19
CA ASP A 113 10.20 -19.05 10.72
C ASP A 113 8.97 -19.90 11.03
N LEU A 114 8.40 -19.70 12.21
CA LEU A 114 7.16 -20.37 12.61
C LEU A 114 6.03 -19.98 11.66
N LEU A 115 5.81 -18.69 11.43
CA LEU A 115 4.70 -18.20 10.61
C LEU A 115 4.91 -18.52 9.13
N VAL A 116 6.04 -18.14 8.55
CA VAL A 116 6.29 -18.23 7.11
C VAL A 116 6.76 -19.63 6.72
N GLY A 117 7.66 -20.23 7.50
CA GLY A 117 8.16 -21.58 7.21
C GLY A 117 7.16 -22.67 7.55
N GLN A 118 6.56 -22.66 8.75
CA GLN A 118 5.72 -23.77 9.21
C GLN A 118 4.23 -23.58 8.96
N VAL A 119 3.66 -22.41 9.30
CA VAL A 119 2.21 -22.17 9.17
C VAL A 119 1.81 -21.93 7.72
N ILE A 120 2.52 -21.05 7.01
CA ILE A 120 2.28 -20.79 5.58
C ILE A 120 2.86 -21.93 4.73
N GLY A 121 3.92 -22.60 5.20
CA GLY A 121 4.51 -23.75 4.49
C GLY A 121 5.39 -23.33 3.30
N VAL A 122 6.04 -22.18 3.38
CA VAL A 122 6.88 -21.66 2.29
C VAL A 122 8.17 -22.49 2.16
N PRO A 123 8.65 -22.79 0.93
CA PRO A 123 9.91 -23.52 0.74
C PRO A 123 11.09 -22.87 1.47
N ALA A 124 11.96 -23.68 2.10
CA ALA A 124 13.06 -23.20 2.93
C ALA A 124 13.97 -22.17 2.24
N VAL A 125 14.19 -22.33 0.93
CA VAL A 125 15.02 -21.42 0.10
C VAL A 125 14.41 -20.01 -0.04
N VAL A 126 13.12 -19.84 0.22
CA VAL A 126 12.38 -18.56 0.11
C VAL A 126 12.29 -17.83 1.46
N VAL A 127 12.45 -18.54 2.59
CA VAL A 127 12.23 -17.99 3.94
C VAL A 127 13.16 -16.81 4.22
N GLU A 128 14.47 -16.94 4.00
CA GLU A 128 15.42 -15.85 4.25
C GLU A 128 15.27 -14.66 3.30
N PRO A 129 15.10 -14.84 1.96
CA PRO A 129 14.72 -13.75 1.08
C PRO A 129 13.45 -13.03 1.52
N ALA A 130 12.41 -13.77 1.94
CA ALA A 130 11.17 -13.19 2.44
C ALA A 130 11.42 -12.38 3.73
N ARG A 131 12.21 -12.91 4.66
CA ARG A 131 12.58 -12.23 5.91
C ARG A 131 13.30 -10.90 5.62
N LEU A 132 14.22 -10.90 4.67
CA LEU A 132 14.94 -9.69 4.25
C LEU A 132 13.96 -8.61 3.75
N GLY A 133 13.06 -8.98 2.83
CA GLY A 133 12.04 -8.06 2.32
C GLY A 133 11.16 -7.50 3.42
N PHE A 134 10.70 -8.36 4.32
CA PHE A 134 9.84 -7.98 5.43
C PHE A 134 10.53 -7.01 6.40
N ARG A 135 11.80 -7.26 6.74
CA ARG A 135 12.61 -6.34 7.56
C ARG A 135 12.77 -4.97 6.91
N ILE A 136 13.04 -4.92 5.61
CA ILE A 136 13.18 -3.65 4.86
C ILE A 136 11.85 -2.89 4.85
N MET A 137 10.72 -3.59 4.77
CA MET A 137 9.37 -3.00 4.81
C MET A 137 8.92 -2.52 6.19
N LEU A 138 9.73 -2.63 7.25
CA LEU A 138 9.33 -2.18 8.58
C LEU A 138 8.83 -0.72 8.62
N PRO A 139 9.52 0.27 8.01
CA PRO A 139 9.07 1.66 8.04
C PRO A 139 7.74 1.88 7.30
N TRP A 140 7.46 1.06 6.27
CA TRP A 140 6.24 1.14 5.47
C TRP A 140 4.97 0.97 6.33
N SER A 141 4.99 0.11 7.35
CA SER A 141 3.84 -0.11 8.24
C SER A 141 3.40 1.16 8.96
N PHE A 142 4.37 1.93 9.46
CA PHE A 142 4.08 3.20 10.11
C PHE A 142 3.67 4.27 9.09
N ALA A 143 4.42 4.37 7.99
CA ALA A 143 4.18 5.36 6.94
C ALA A 143 2.78 5.23 6.34
N LEU A 144 2.29 4.00 6.13
CA LEU A 144 0.94 3.74 5.64
C LEU A 144 -0.14 4.29 6.59
N ALA A 145 0.03 4.13 7.91
CA ALA A 145 -0.90 4.67 8.89
C ALA A 145 -0.95 6.19 8.88
N TYR A 146 0.23 6.80 8.86
CA TYR A 146 0.38 8.24 8.77
C TYR A 146 -0.30 8.78 7.50
N ARG A 147 -0.05 8.14 6.35
CA ARG A 147 -0.63 8.51 5.05
C ARG A 147 -2.15 8.38 5.05
N ARG A 148 -2.69 7.21 5.45
CA ARG A 148 -4.14 6.95 5.46
C ARG A 148 -4.88 7.96 6.33
N PHE A 149 -4.35 8.26 7.51
CA PHE A 149 -4.93 9.27 8.40
C PHE A 149 -4.95 10.66 7.75
N HIS A 150 -3.82 11.17 7.26
CA HIS A 150 -3.74 12.51 6.69
C HIS A 150 -4.56 12.66 5.39
N TYR A 151 -4.60 11.62 4.55
CA TYR A 151 -5.45 11.63 3.37
C TYR A 151 -6.92 11.80 3.73
N GLY A 152 -7.40 11.11 4.77
CA GLY A 152 -8.80 11.24 5.17
C GLY A 152 -9.11 12.61 5.78
N VAL A 153 -8.17 13.21 6.53
CA VAL A 153 -8.31 14.60 7.01
C VAL A 153 -8.40 15.56 5.83
N LEU A 154 -7.54 15.42 4.81
CA LEU A 154 -7.58 16.26 3.61
C LEU A 154 -8.90 16.11 2.85
N ILE A 155 -9.42 14.89 2.71
CA ILE A 155 -10.72 14.63 2.06
C ILE A 155 -11.85 15.33 2.82
N ARG A 156 -11.88 15.21 4.16
CA ARG A 156 -12.90 15.86 5.01
C ARG A 156 -12.99 17.37 4.76
N PHE A 157 -11.86 18.04 4.61
CA PHE A 157 -11.80 19.49 4.37
C PHE A 157 -11.78 19.87 2.88
N GLY A 158 -12.20 18.98 1.98
CA GLY A 158 -12.33 19.26 0.55
C GLY A 158 -11.01 19.44 -0.19
N LYS A 159 -9.88 19.03 0.40
CA LYS A 159 -8.52 19.12 -0.18
C LYS A 159 -8.14 17.86 -0.95
N THR A 160 -9.06 17.29 -1.73
CA THR A 160 -8.84 16.05 -2.50
C THR A 160 -7.69 16.17 -3.50
N ARG A 161 -7.45 17.36 -4.08
CA ARG A 161 -6.30 17.62 -4.96
C ARG A 161 -4.95 17.33 -4.27
N ALA A 162 -4.82 17.60 -2.97
CA ALA A 162 -3.59 17.32 -2.23
C ALA A 162 -3.35 15.80 -2.09
N VAL A 163 -4.42 15.00 -1.98
CA VAL A 163 -4.35 13.53 -1.97
C VAL A 163 -3.88 12.99 -3.32
N THR A 164 -4.39 13.56 -4.41
CA THR A 164 -3.93 13.22 -5.77
C THR A 164 -2.46 13.57 -5.96
N ILE A 165 -2.04 14.77 -5.56
CA ILE A 165 -0.63 15.20 -5.66
C ILE A 165 0.26 14.26 -4.85
N GLY A 166 -0.10 13.94 -3.60
CA GLY A 166 0.68 13.00 -2.77
C GLY A 166 0.80 11.62 -3.41
N SER A 167 -0.27 11.12 -4.06
CA SER A 167 -0.26 9.82 -4.73
C SER A 167 0.62 9.80 -5.98
N VAL A 168 0.64 10.89 -6.74
CA VAL A 168 1.53 11.06 -7.91
C VAL A 168 2.98 11.22 -7.45
N THR A 169 3.24 12.04 -6.43
CA THR A 169 4.58 12.21 -5.85
C THR A 169 5.12 10.88 -5.36
N ARG A 170 4.31 10.10 -4.66
CA ARG A 170 4.65 8.75 -4.21
C ARG A 170 5.11 7.86 -5.37
N LEU A 171 4.29 7.75 -6.42
CA LEU A 171 4.63 6.92 -7.58
C LEU A 171 5.88 7.41 -8.31
N ALA A 172 6.12 8.72 -8.35
CA ALA A 172 7.35 9.27 -8.89
C ALA A 172 8.57 8.87 -8.02
N VAL A 173 8.43 8.90 -6.69
CA VAL A 173 9.47 8.43 -5.76
C VAL A 173 9.68 6.92 -5.93
N ASP A 174 8.62 6.12 -6.02
CA ASP A 174 8.71 4.68 -6.30
C ASP A 174 9.50 4.44 -7.60
N PHE A 175 9.17 5.15 -8.69
CA PHE A 175 9.85 5.00 -9.97
C PHE A 175 11.34 5.38 -9.90
N VAL A 176 11.66 6.51 -9.25
CA VAL A 176 13.05 6.97 -9.08
C VAL A 176 13.84 6.01 -8.19
N ALA A 177 13.29 5.62 -7.04
CA ALA A 177 13.91 4.67 -6.12
C ALA A 177 14.15 3.32 -6.80
N LEU A 178 13.15 2.80 -7.51
CA LEU A 178 13.28 1.55 -8.25
C LEU A 178 14.40 1.61 -9.29
N THR A 179 14.47 2.70 -10.05
CA THR A 179 15.51 2.92 -11.07
C THR A 179 16.89 2.99 -10.43
N LEU A 180 17.05 3.78 -9.37
CA LEU A 180 18.33 3.93 -8.67
C LEU A 180 18.77 2.61 -8.03
N PHE A 181 17.89 1.93 -7.31
CA PHE A 181 18.20 0.65 -6.66
C PHE A 181 18.47 -0.47 -7.66
N TYR A 182 17.81 -0.45 -8.82
CA TYR A 182 18.05 -1.44 -9.87
C TYR A 182 19.44 -1.28 -10.52
N PHE A 183 19.83 -0.05 -10.86
CA PHE A 183 21.07 0.21 -11.61
C PHE A 183 22.30 0.45 -10.74
N LEU A 184 22.16 1.04 -9.55
CA LEU A 184 23.30 1.47 -8.74
C LEU A 184 23.67 0.48 -7.64
N LEU A 185 22.73 -0.41 -7.25
CA LEU A 185 22.94 -1.32 -6.13
C LEU A 185 22.84 -2.77 -6.60
N ASP A 186 23.81 -3.57 -6.17
CA ASP A 186 23.79 -5.02 -6.34
C ASP A 186 22.97 -5.67 -5.22
N LEU A 187 21.66 -5.41 -5.26
CA LEU A 187 20.71 -5.93 -4.28
C LEU A 187 19.86 -7.06 -4.88
N PRO A 188 19.48 -8.05 -4.04
CA PRO A 188 18.47 -9.04 -4.40
C PRO A 188 17.16 -8.37 -4.82
N GLY A 189 16.43 -9.00 -5.75
CA GLY A 189 15.16 -8.47 -6.25
C GLY A 189 14.17 -8.09 -5.14
N ILE A 190 14.05 -8.93 -4.11
CA ILE A 190 13.17 -8.65 -2.96
C ILE A 190 13.56 -7.38 -2.20
N ALA A 191 14.85 -7.11 -2.04
CA ALA A 191 15.35 -5.95 -1.32
C ALA A 191 15.09 -4.67 -2.12
N VAL A 192 15.27 -4.72 -3.45
CA VAL A 192 14.94 -3.62 -4.35
C VAL A 192 13.44 -3.29 -4.27
N ALA A 193 12.56 -4.31 -4.34
CA ALA A 193 11.12 -4.10 -4.26
C ALA A 193 10.68 -3.54 -2.90
N ALA A 194 11.16 -4.15 -1.81
CA ALA A 194 10.85 -3.73 -0.45
C ALA A 194 11.35 -2.31 -0.14
N ALA A 195 12.57 -1.95 -0.58
CA ALA A 195 13.11 -0.62 -0.37
C ALA A 195 12.36 0.43 -1.18
N THR A 196 12.00 0.10 -2.43
CA THR A 196 11.23 0.98 -3.32
C THR A 196 9.90 1.35 -2.69
N ILE A 197 9.07 0.36 -2.32
CA ILE A 197 7.75 0.61 -1.75
C ILE A 197 7.81 1.33 -0.39
N THR A 198 8.91 1.16 0.33
CA THR A 198 9.14 1.82 1.62
C THR A 198 9.53 3.28 1.44
N ALA A 199 10.18 3.62 0.33
CA ALA A 199 10.57 4.98 0.01
C ALA A 199 9.39 5.87 -0.42
N GLY A 200 8.39 5.30 -1.11
CA GLY A 200 7.17 6.00 -1.54
C GLY A 200 6.07 6.11 -0.49
#